data_AF-W2TW03-F1
#
_entry.id   AF-W2TW03-F1
#
_cell.length_a   1.000
_cell.length_b   1.000
_cell.length_c   1.000
_cell.angle_alpha   90.00
_cell.angle_beta   90.00
_cell.angle_gamma   90.00
#
_symmetry.space_group_name_H-M   'P 1'
#
loop_
_entity.id
_entity.type
_entity.pdbx_description
1 polymer ?
#
loop_
_entity_poly.entity_id
_entity_poly.type
_entity_poly.pdbx_seq_one_letter_code
_entity_poly.pdbx_strand_id
1 'polypeptide(L)'
;VFQDYVPVFYGARVPALGLSNKAVEKCEEVLSTTNGDTHWEEESFQASPIELFAAPTEDCLQQNTLWPEVHKLYGHGYEVYGIAVNPAGSVLATSCKASQPEDAVIIMWDTSDWVKKSEIIGHQLTVTQLEWSPDGKLLLSVSRDRKAILYRERDENINGFSYEKFWSSGKEHCRIIWSCNWFSDSKHFVTASRDMQVILWECNSSGAVCLSTFKCPQPATSVAVDCGNEMSSSFIVVGLQDGSILLLNINEERLVIVHKFFVPPVPANEAVLRLRFNPADRNLLAVARNDGKLQILKLKSVISR
;
A
#
# COMPACT_ATOMS: atom_id res chain seq x y z
N VAL A 1 3.17 12.59 7.14
CA VAL A 1 3.44 13.88 6.47
C VAL A 1 4.34 13.58 5.29
N PHE A 2 3.83 13.62 4.06
CA PHE A 2 4.73 13.67 2.91
C PHE A 2 5.34 15.06 2.92
N GLN A 3 6.67 15.17 2.90
CA GLN A 3 7.32 16.45 2.64
C GLN A 3 6.90 16.90 1.23
N ASP A 4 6.76 18.21 1.02
CA ASP A 4 6.50 18.76 -0.30
C ASP A 4 7.69 18.42 -1.21
N TYR A 5 7.54 17.37 -2.01
CA TYR A 5 8.52 16.98 -3.00
C TYR A 5 8.54 18.06 -4.08
N VAL A 6 9.54 18.94 -4.01
CA VAL A 6 9.81 19.90 -5.08
C VAL A 6 10.33 19.10 -6.27
N PRO A 7 9.58 19.03 -7.38
CA PRO A 7 10.00 18.22 -8.52
C PRO A 7 11.25 18.84 -9.16
N VAL A 8 12.32 18.04 -9.25
CA VAL A 8 13.59 18.44 -9.89
C VAL A 8 13.42 18.58 -11.41
N PHE A 9 12.40 17.93 -11.98
CA PHE A 9 12.11 17.84 -13.40
C PHE A 9 10.70 18.33 -13.70
N TYR A 10 10.47 18.89 -14.89
CA TYR A 10 9.16 19.42 -15.28
C TYR A 10 8.16 18.34 -15.72
N GLY A 11 8.66 17.13 -15.99
CA GLY A 11 7.88 15.97 -16.41
C GLY A 11 8.80 14.88 -16.92
N ALA A 12 8.24 13.93 -17.67
CA ALA A 12 9.01 12.88 -18.32
C ALA A 12 8.47 12.50 -19.70
N ARG A 13 9.33 11.89 -20.51
CA ARG A 13 9.01 11.34 -21.83
C ARG A 13 9.20 9.82 -21.86
N VAL A 14 8.32 9.11 -22.57
CA VAL A 14 8.54 7.72 -22.97
C VAL A 14 9.41 7.73 -24.24
N PRO A 15 10.64 7.19 -24.22
CA PRO A 15 11.45 7.05 -25.44
C PRO A 15 10.83 5.97 -26.34
N ALA A 16 10.91 6.12 -27.67
CA ALA A 16 10.29 5.19 -28.63
C ALA A 16 10.72 3.71 -28.47
N LEU A 17 11.90 3.46 -27.87
CA LEU A 17 12.43 2.14 -27.54
C LEU A 17 12.75 1.99 -26.04
N GLY A 18 12.26 2.90 -25.18
CA GLY A 18 12.62 2.98 -23.77
C GLY A 18 11.61 2.30 -22.84
N LEU A 19 12.11 1.37 -22.01
CA LEU A 19 11.34 0.75 -20.91
C LEU A 19 11.29 1.61 -19.63
N SER A 20 11.49 2.93 -19.73
CA SER A 20 11.61 3.84 -18.59
C SER A 20 11.33 5.29 -19.01
N ASN A 21 10.65 6.02 -18.14
CA ASN A 21 10.31 7.43 -18.30
C ASN A 21 11.55 8.30 -18.05
N LYS A 22 12.13 8.87 -19.12
CA LYS A 22 13.26 9.80 -19.00
C LYS A 22 12.77 11.18 -18.59
N ALA A 23 13.46 11.80 -17.65
CA ALA A 23 13.17 13.18 -17.23
C ALA A 23 13.27 14.19 -18.37
N VAL A 24 12.49 15.27 -18.25
CA VAL A 24 12.61 16.49 -19.05
C VAL A 24 13.13 17.60 -18.15
N GLU A 25 14.32 18.10 -18.48
CA GLU A 25 15.01 19.16 -17.75
C GLU A 25 14.51 20.55 -18.15
N LYS A 26 14.91 21.55 -17.37
CA LYS A 26 14.58 22.95 -17.64
C LYS A 26 15.38 23.45 -18.85
N CYS A 27 14.76 24.32 -19.65
CA CYS A 27 15.49 25.01 -20.70
C CYS A 27 16.49 26.01 -20.07
N GLU A 28 17.78 25.68 -20.10
CA GLU A 28 18.83 26.69 -20.19
C GLU A 28 19.02 27.08 -21.66
N GLU A 29 19.42 28.33 -21.92
CA GLU A 29 19.63 28.83 -23.28
C GLU A 29 20.88 28.22 -23.90
N VAL A 30 20.76 27.03 -24.50
CA VAL A 30 21.85 26.42 -25.26
C VAL A 30 22.05 27.22 -26.56
N LEU A 31 23.04 28.11 -26.53
CA LEU A 31 23.60 28.77 -27.71
C LEU A 31 23.94 27.71 -28.76
N SER A 32 23.38 27.86 -29.96
CA SER A 32 23.50 26.91 -31.05
C SER A 32 24.92 26.84 -31.62
N THR A 33 25.75 25.96 -31.07
CA THR A 33 26.97 25.49 -31.75
C THR A 33 26.59 24.43 -32.78
N THR A 34 26.36 24.88 -34.02
CA THR A 34 26.15 24.03 -35.19
C THR A 34 27.30 23.03 -35.39
N ASN A 35 27.01 21.73 -35.29
CA ASN A 35 27.89 20.66 -35.77
C ASN A 35 27.08 19.43 -36.24
N GLY A 36 26.41 19.59 -37.37
CA GLY A 36 26.52 18.68 -38.52
C GLY A 36 25.97 17.24 -38.49
N ASP A 37 25.83 16.59 -37.33
CA ASP A 37 25.48 15.15 -37.23
C ASP A 37 24.50 14.85 -36.07
N THR A 38 23.55 15.76 -35.81
CA THR A 38 22.54 15.58 -34.76
C THR A 38 21.39 14.68 -35.20
N HIS A 39 21.16 13.60 -34.43
CA HIS A 39 19.98 12.74 -34.54
C HIS A 39 18.69 13.59 -34.42
N TRP A 40 17.73 13.37 -35.33
CA TRP A 40 16.42 14.05 -35.34
C TRP A 40 15.53 13.81 -34.08
N GLU A 41 16.02 13.08 -33.08
CA GLU A 41 15.32 12.81 -31.80
C GLU A 41 15.66 13.81 -30.68
N GLU A 42 16.65 14.69 -30.89
CA GLU A 42 17.11 15.66 -29.87
C GLU A 42 16.56 17.07 -30.05
N GLU A 43 15.93 17.38 -31.20
CA GLU A 43 15.31 18.69 -31.44
C GLU A 43 13.98 18.88 -30.66
N SER A 44 14.14 19.41 -29.45
CA SER A 44 13.23 20.37 -28.79
C SER A 44 11.75 19.99 -28.57
N PHE A 45 11.49 18.98 -27.73
CA PHE A 45 10.25 18.96 -26.93
C PHE A 45 10.46 19.71 -25.60
N GLN A 46 10.08 20.98 -25.60
CA GLN A 46 10.20 21.89 -24.44
C GLN A 46 9.04 21.69 -23.46
N ALA A 47 9.31 21.21 -22.25
CA ALA A 47 8.30 21.17 -21.18
C ALA A 47 8.16 22.55 -20.53
N SER A 48 6.93 23.05 -20.45
CA SER A 48 6.57 24.26 -19.68
C SER A 48 5.36 23.95 -18.80
N PRO A 49 5.26 24.51 -17.58
CA PRO A 49 4.08 24.36 -16.75
C PRO A 49 2.84 24.97 -17.43
N ILE A 50 1.74 24.22 -17.47
CA ILE A 50 0.46 24.69 -17.99
C ILE A 50 -0.58 24.53 -16.89
N GLU A 51 -1.26 25.62 -16.53
CA GLU A 51 -2.44 25.56 -15.67
C GLU A 51 -3.66 25.09 -16.48
N LEU A 52 -4.35 24.07 -15.98
CA LEU A 52 -5.51 23.47 -16.63
C LEU A 52 -6.81 23.99 -15.99
N PHE A 53 -7.59 24.75 -16.77
CA PHE A 53 -8.88 25.31 -16.35
C PHE A 53 -10.07 24.37 -16.62
N ALA A 54 -9.82 23.18 -17.17
CA ALA A 54 -10.79 22.13 -17.44
C ALA A 54 -10.13 20.76 -17.28
N ALA A 55 -10.91 19.68 -17.28
CA ALA A 55 -10.36 18.33 -17.28
C ALA A 55 -9.49 18.10 -18.54
N PRO A 56 -8.24 17.64 -18.41
CA PRO A 56 -7.37 17.38 -19.55
C PRO A 56 -7.91 16.26 -20.44
N THR A 57 -7.57 16.32 -21.73
CA THR A 57 -7.77 15.20 -22.66
C THR A 57 -6.84 14.04 -22.31
N GLU A 58 -7.16 12.84 -22.79
CA GLU A 58 -6.32 11.65 -22.62
C GLU A 58 -4.90 11.88 -23.18
N ASP A 59 -4.78 12.48 -24.38
CA ASP A 59 -3.49 12.84 -24.98
C ASP A 59 -2.65 13.75 -24.08
N CYS A 60 -3.29 14.74 -23.44
CA CYS A 60 -2.62 15.66 -22.53
C CYS A 60 -2.11 14.94 -21.27
N LEU A 61 -2.86 13.98 -20.75
CA LEU A 61 -2.43 13.15 -19.61
C LEU A 61 -1.25 12.26 -20.02
N GLN A 62 -1.37 11.53 -21.13
CA GLN A 62 -0.35 10.59 -21.62
C GLN A 62 0.99 11.28 -21.93
N GLN A 63 0.97 12.52 -22.42
CA GLN A 63 2.19 13.24 -22.82
C GLN A 63 2.80 14.08 -21.69
N ASN A 64 1.97 14.82 -20.93
CA ASN A 64 2.47 15.90 -20.06
C ASN A 64 2.42 15.58 -18.56
N THR A 65 1.77 14.48 -18.13
CA THR A 65 1.63 14.15 -16.70
C THR A 65 2.46 12.94 -16.25
N LEU A 66 3.35 12.45 -17.12
CA LEU A 66 4.30 11.38 -16.81
C LEU A 66 5.34 11.83 -15.77
N TRP A 67 5.58 10.97 -14.77
CA TRP A 67 6.63 11.18 -13.79
C TRP A 67 7.93 10.49 -14.24
N PRO A 68 9.10 11.11 -14.02
CA PRO A 68 10.38 10.50 -14.35
C PRO A 68 10.69 9.35 -13.41
N GLU A 69 11.27 8.29 -13.96
CA GLU A 69 11.80 7.20 -13.17
C GLU A 69 13.18 7.60 -12.62
N VAL A 70 13.30 7.74 -11.30
CA VAL A 70 14.55 8.21 -10.65
C VAL A 70 15.43 7.03 -10.20
N HIS A 71 14.84 5.91 -9.77
CA HIS A 71 15.56 4.76 -9.23
C HIS A 71 14.99 3.43 -9.73
N LYS A 72 15.87 2.46 -9.99
CA LYS A 72 15.52 1.05 -10.25
C LYS A 72 16.14 0.16 -9.19
N LEU A 73 15.29 -0.58 -8.46
CA LEU A 73 15.71 -1.46 -7.37
C LEU A 73 15.76 -2.90 -7.88
N TYR A 74 16.93 -3.53 -7.78
CA TYR A 74 17.15 -4.92 -8.21
C TYR A 74 17.54 -5.78 -6.99
N GLY A 75 16.81 -6.88 -6.76
CA GLY A 75 17.10 -7.76 -5.62
C GLY A 75 16.15 -8.95 -5.45
N HIS A 76 14.86 -8.78 -5.73
CA HIS A 76 13.91 -9.91 -5.77
C HIS A 76 14.10 -10.74 -7.05
N GLY A 77 14.04 -12.07 -6.92
CA GLY A 77 14.11 -13.00 -8.05
C GLY A 77 12.78 -13.26 -8.77
N TYR A 78 11.67 -12.76 -8.21
CA TYR A 78 10.30 -12.98 -8.70
C TYR A 78 9.48 -11.69 -8.68
N GLU A 79 8.25 -11.74 -9.19
CA GLU A 79 7.35 -10.58 -9.25
C GLU A 79 7.13 -9.97 -7.85
N VAL A 80 7.40 -8.67 -7.71
CA VAL A 80 7.13 -7.92 -6.47
C VAL A 80 5.63 -7.93 -6.19
N TYR A 81 5.25 -8.24 -4.95
CA TYR A 81 3.88 -8.49 -4.52
C TYR A 81 3.41 -7.50 -3.45
N GLY A 82 4.30 -7.15 -2.51
CA GLY A 82 4.02 -6.23 -1.40
C GLY A 82 5.05 -5.12 -1.31
N ILE A 83 4.60 -3.93 -0.93
CA ILE A 83 5.43 -2.76 -0.71
C ILE A 83 4.87 -1.95 0.46
N ALA A 84 5.75 -1.43 1.31
CA ALA A 84 5.42 -0.45 2.34
C ALA A 84 6.62 0.47 2.61
N VAL A 85 6.39 1.64 3.19
CA VAL A 85 7.45 2.55 3.68
C VAL A 85 7.16 2.81 5.17
N ASN A 86 8.21 2.96 5.99
CA ASN A 86 8.03 3.38 7.38
C ASN A 86 7.47 4.83 7.46
N PRO A 87 6.85 5.24 8.59
CA PRO A 87 6.24 6.58 8.71
C PRO A 87 7.21 7.74 8.55
N ALA A 88 8.51 7.51 8.78
CA ALA A 88 9.58 8.49 8.59
C ALA A 88 10.04 8.63 7.12
N GLY A 89 9.64 7.73 6.22
CA GLY A 89 10.03 7.74 4.82
C GLY A 89 11.44 7.19 4.53
N SER A 90 12.18 6.73 5.55
CA SER A 90 13.60 6.34 5.46
C SER A 90 13.83 4.86 5.11
N VAL A 91 12.85 3.99 5.39
CA VAL A 91 12.97 2.54 5.18
C VAL A 91 11.82 2.05 4.31
N LEU A 92 12.15 1.39 3.22
CA LEU A 92 11.22 0.72 2.30
C LEU A 92 11.31 -0.79 2.52
N ALA A 93 10.17 -1.46 2.70
CA ALA A 93 10.07 -2.92 2.72
C ALA A 93 9.36 -3.42 1.46
N THR A 94 9.86 -4.49 0.89
CA THR A 94 9.30 -5.12 -0.31
C THR A 94 9.27 -6.63 -0.18
N SER A 95 8.22 -7.28 -0.69
CA SER A 95 8.14 -8.73 -0.81
C SER A 95 7.87 -9.16 -2.25
N CYS A 96 8.26 -10.38 -2.60
CA CYS A 96 7.90 -10.97 -3.89
C CYS A 96 7.03 -12.23 -3.75
N LYS A 97 6.57 -12.71 -4.90
CA LYS A 97 5.86 -13.96 -5.07
C LYS A 97 6.83 -15.14 -4.87
N ALA A 98 6.78 -15.74 -3.69
CA ALA A 98 7.55 -16.94 -3.40
C ALA A 98 7.07 -18.18 -4.17
N SER A 99 8.01 -18.91 -4.78
CA SER A 99 7.79 -20.26 -5.36
C SER A 99 8.29 -21.37 -4.41
N GLN A 100 9.36 -21.10 -3.66
CA GLN A 100 9.90 -21.89 -2.56
C GLN A 100 10.00 -21.04 -1.27
N PRO A 101 10.16 -21.63 -0.07
CA PRO A 101 10.27 -20.88 1.18
C PRO A 101 11.43 -19.88 1.21
N GLU A 102 12.52 -20.17 0.50
CA GLU A 102 13.70 -19.32 0.39
C GLU A 102 13.43 -18.02 -0.40
N ASP A 103 12.38 -18.01 -1.23
CA ASP A 103 11.93 -16.83 -1.96
C ASP A 103 11.03 -15.91 -1.11
N ALA A 104 10.55 -16.37 0.04
CA ALA A 104 9.57 -15.66 0.89
C ALA A 104 10.20 -14.57 1.76
N VAL A 105 11.16 -13.85 1.20
CA VAL A 105 11.97 -12.81 1.83
C VAL A 105 11.28 -11.45 1.75
N ILE A 106 11.43 -10.65 2.82
CA ILE A 106 11.14 -9.22 2.80
C ILE A 106 12.49 -8.49 2.70
N ILE A 107 12.73 -7.78 1.59
CA ILE A 107 13.95 -6.99 1.39
C ILE A 107 13.72 -5.57 1.94
N MET A 108 14.66 -5.11 2.75
CA MET A 108 14.70 -3.76 3.32
C MET A 108 15.68 -2.87 2.55
N TRP A 109 15.19 -1.73 2.11
CA TRP A 109 15.95 -0.72 1.38
C TRP A 109 15.97 0.59 2.16
N ASP A 110 17.10 1.29 2.07
CA ASP A 110 17.26 2.65 2.55
C ASP A 110 16.83 3.62 1.44
N THR A 111 15.97 4.57 1.73
CA THR A 111 15.47 5.52 0.71
C THR A 111 16.42 6.69 0.47
N SER A 112 17.52 6.80 1.22
CA SER A 112 18.54 7.82 1.02
C SER A 112 19.56 7.45 -0.06
N ASP A 113 19.92 6.16 -0.19
CA ASP A 113 20.85 5.65 -1.20
C ASP A 113 20.24 4.56 -2.12
N TRP A 114 19.02 4.11 -1.84
CA TRP A 114 18.28 3.06 -2.57
C TRP A 114 18.98 1.70 -2.59
N VAL A 115 19.90 1.46 -1.65
CA VAL A 115 20.63 0.19 -1.50
C VAL A 115 19.86 -0.78 -0.60
N LYS A 116 19.86 -2.05 -0.98
CA LYS A 116 19.43 -3.19 -0.15
C LYS A 116 20.33 -3.29 1.09
N LYS A 117 19.77 -3.09 2.29
CA LYS A 117 20.53 -3.16 3.55
C LYS A 117 20.38 -4.51 4.26
N SER A 118 19.20 -5.12 4.22
CA SER A 118 18.94 -6.39 4.90
C SER A 118 17.81 -7.19 4.28
N GLU A 119 17.70 -8.45 4.72
CA GLU A 119 16.65 -9.40 4.35
C GLU A 119 16.04 -10.00 5.60
N ILE A 120 14.70 -10.01 5.66
CA ILE A 120 13.95 -10.61 6.75
C ILE A 120 13.34 -11.93 6.24
N ILE A 121 13.70 -13.02 6.91
CA ILE A 121 13.18 -14.37 6.67
C ILE A 121 12.16 -14.69 7.79
N GLY A 122 11.05 -15.33 7.45
CA GLY A 122 10.10 -15.81 8.48
C GLY A 122 8.80 -16.41 7.94
N HIS A 123 8.36 -15.96 6.77
CA HIS A 123 7.27 -16.60 6.03
C HIS A 123 7.75 -17.78 5.20
N GLN A 124 6.83 -18.67 4.83
CA GLN A 124 7.11 -19.86 4.00
C GLN A 124 6.50 -19.79 2.60
N LEU A 125 5.65 -18.79 2.34
CA LEU A 125 4.98 -18.52 1.07
C LEU A 125 4.84 -17.00 0.87
N THR A 126 4.39 -16.59 -0.33
CA THR A 126 4.20 -15.18 -0.73
C THR A 126 3.62 -14.32 0.38
N VAL A 127 4.36 -13.28 0.78
CA VAL A 127 3.88 -12.21 1.66
C VAL A 127 2.96 -11.29 0.87
N THR A 128 1.68 -11.25 1.25
CA THR A 128 0.56 -10.66 0.50
C THR A 128 0.35 -9.16 0.77
N GLN A 129 0.77 -8.69 1.94
CA GLN A 129 0.82 -7.28 2.30
C GLN A 129 1.88 -7.05 3.39
N LEU A 130 2.46 -5.84 3.35
CA LEU A 130 3.36 -5.28 4.36
C LEU A 130 2.75 -3.99 4.88
N GLU A 131 2.91 -3.69 6.17
CA GLU A 131 2.48 -2.41 6.73
C GLU A 131 3.18 -2.08 8.07
N TRP A 132 3.72 -0.87 8.19
CA TRP A 132 4.24 -0.38 9.47
C TRP A 132 3.13 0.10 10.40
N SER A 133 3.34 -0.04 11.70
CA SER A 133 2.59 0.71 12.71
C SER A 133 2.76 2.23 12.49
N PRO A 134 1.75 3.06 12.83
CA PRO A 134 1.86 4.52 12.68
C PRO A 134 3.02 5.16 13.45
N ASP A 135 3.46 4.56 14.56
CA ASP A 135 4.66 4.97 15.31
C ASP A 135 5.98 4.45 14.73
N GLY A 136 5.93 3.62 13.68
CA GLY A 136 7.07 3.07 12.95
C GLY A 136 7.81 1.92 13.63
N LYS A 137 7.47 1.54 14.86
CA LYS A 137 8.25 0.55 15.63
C LYS A 137 8.07 -0.89 15.16
N LEU A 138 6.92 -1.21 14.55
CA LEU A 138 6.57 -2.57 14.16
C LEU A 138 6.25 -2.65 12.67
N LEU A 139 6.88 -3.59 11.98
CA LEU A 139 6.50 -3.99 10.62
C LEU A 139 5.61 -5.24 10.71
N LEU A 140 4.37 -5.11 10.26
CA LEU A 140 3.42 -6.22 10.10
C LEU A 140 3.52 -6.78 8.68
N SER A 141 3.64 -8.10 8.57
CA SER A 141 3.51 -8.85 7.33
C SER A 141 2.40 -9.89 7.45
N VAL A 142 1.71 -10.14 6.33
CA VAL A 142 0.71 -11.21 6.21
C VAL A 142 0.99 -12.04 4.96
N SER A 143 0.68 -13.34 4.97
CA SER A 143 1.10 -14.27 3.92
C SER A 143 0.09 -15.35 3.55
N ARG A 144 0.32 -15.94 2.37
CA ARG A 144 -0.32 -17.18 1.91
C ARG A 144 -0.03 -18.39 2.80
N ASP A 145 1.00 -18.37 3.64
CA ASP A 145 1.26 -19.39 4.66
C ASP A 145 0.26 -19.37 5.85
N ARG A 146 -0.65 -18.38 5.83
CA ARG A 146 -1.75 -18.14 6.79
C ARG A 146 -1.30 -17.49 8.09
N LYS A 147 -0.09 -16.94 8.14
CA LYS A 147 0.42 -16.22 9.30
C LYS A 147 0.40 -14.71 9.11
N ALA A 148 0.18 -14.02 10.22
CA ALA A 148 0.63 -12.66 10.43
C ALA A 148 1.93 -12.73 11.24
N ILE A 149 2.93 -11.91 10.89
CA ILE A 149 4.21 -11.82 11.63
C ILE A 149 4.47 -10.34 11.92
N LEU A 150 4.87 -10.04 13.15
CA LEU A 150 5.35 -8.73 13.55
C LEU A 150 6.89 -8.78 13.66
N TYR A 151 7.54 -7.79 13.11
CA TYR A 151 8.97 -7.56 13.23
C TYR A 151 9.24 -6.23 13.93
N ARG A 152 10.31 -6.18 14.72
CA ARG A 152 10.81 -4.96 15.36
C ARG A 152 12.29 -4.77 15.01
N GLU A 153 12.76 -3.53 15.01
CA GLU A 153 14.20 -3.26 14.88
C GLU A 153 14.91 -3.55 16.21
N ARG A 154 16.05 -4.25 16.16
CA ARG A 154 16.75 -4.77 17.34
C ARG A 154 17.33 -3.69 18.25
N ASP A 155 17.90 -2.65 17.65
CA ASP A 155 18.67 -1.62 18.34
C ASP A 155 17.78 -0.42 18.73
N GLU A 156 16.46 -0.63 18.71
CA GLU A 156 15.38 0.35 18.91
C GLU A 156 15.42 1.55 17.92
N ASN A 157 16.22 1.44 16.86
CA ASN A 157 16.30 2.43 15.81
C ASN A 157 15.19 2.19 14.78
N ILE A 158 14.11 2.97 14.86
CA ILE A 158 12.96 2.92 13.92
C ILE A 158 13.38 3.08 12.44
N ASN A 159 14.54 3.72 12.20
CA ASN A 159 15.11 3.94 10.87
C ASN A 159 16.30 3.00 10.57
N GLY A 160 16.53 2.00 11.42
CA GLY A 160 17.53 0.95 11.23
C GLY A 160 17.06 -0.14 10.28
N PHE A 161 17.88 -1.18 10.15
CA PHE A 161 17.68 -2.27 9.19
C PHE A 161 17.80 -3.66 9.85
N SER A 162 18.11 -3.74 11.14
CA SER A 162 18.31 -4.99 11.90
C SER A 162 16.97 -5.51 12.45
N TYR A 163 16.02 -5.82 11.57
CA TYR A 163 14.71 -6.31 11.96
C TYR A 163 14.73 -7.78 12.40
N GLU A 164 14.14 -8.06 13.56
CA GLU A 164 13.96 -9.41 14.10
C GLU A 164 12.47 -9.74 14.27
N LYS A 165 12.12 -11.03 14.18
CA LYS A 165 10.76 -11.52 14.40
C LYS A 165 10.40 -11.33 15.89
N PHE A 166 9.45 -10.45 16.15
CA PHE A 166 8.89 -10.20 17.47
C PHE A 166 7.75 -11.17 17.80
N TRP A 167 6.82 -11.40 16.86
CA TRP A 167 5.66 -12.27 17.07
C TRP A 167 5.19 -12.94 15.78
N SER A 168 4.44 -14.04 15.90
CA SER A 168 3.76 -14.73 14.80
C SER A 168 2.43 -15.27 15.28
N SER A 169 1.38 -15.10 14.48
CA SER A 169 0.09 -15.74 14.72
C SER A 169 0.23 -17.27 14.71
N GLY A 170 -0.73 -17.94 15.36
CA GLY A 170 -0.83 -19.38 15.49
C GLY A 170 -1.66 -20.00 14.37
N LYS A 171 -2.88 -20.44 14.71
CA LYS A 171 -3.83 -21.13 13.79
C LYS A 171 -5.20 -20.44 13.74
N GLU A 172 -5.24 -19.16 14.09
CA GLU A 172 -6.48 -18.38 14.15
C GLU A 172 -7.06 -18.22 12.74
N HIS A 173 -6.19 -17.96 11.75
CA HIS A 173 -6.53 -18.05 10.33
C HIS A 173 -6.27 -19.45 9.75
N CYS A 174 -7.29 -19.98 9.06
CA CYS A 174 -7.27 -21.30 8.43
C CYS A 174 -6.88 -21.24 6.95
N ARG A 175 -6.91 -20.06 6.31
CA ARG A 175 -6.56 -19.84 4.90
C ARG A 175 -5.71 -18.57 4.73
N ILE A 176 -5.33 -18.30 3.48
CA ILE A 176 -4.50 -17.16 3.05
C ILE A 176 -5.02 -15.87 3.68
N ILE A 177 -4.14 -15.15 4.38
CA ILE A 177 -4.41 -13.77 4.79
C ILE A 177 -4.07 -12.89 3.59
N TRP A 178 -5.01 -12.04 3.15
CA TRP A 178 -4.87 -11.21 1.94
C TRP A 178 -4.48 -9.78 2.23
N SER A 179 -4.86 -9.28 3.41
CA SER A 179 -4.71 -7.89 3.76
C SER A 179 -4.66 -7.71 5.27
N CYS A 180 -3.97 -6.66 5.70
CA CYS A 180 -3.94 -6.17 7.07
C CYS A 180 -4.07 -4.64 7.07
N ASN A 181 -4.39 -4.04 8.20
CA ASN A 181 -4.25 -2.60 8.39
C ASN A 181 -4.12 -2.26 9.88
N TRP A 182 -3.26 -1.30 10.23
CA TRP A 182 -3.12 -0.78 11.60
C TRP A 182 -4.19 0.27 11.93
N PHE A 183 -4.51 0.39 13.22
CA PHE A 183 -5.19 1.56 13.78
C PHE A 183 -4.17 2.66 14.06
N SER A 184 -4.64 3.92 14.06
CA SER A 184 -3.83 5.11 14.36
C SER A 184 -3.13 5.08 15.73
N ASP A 185 -3.61 4.24 16.66
CA ASP A 185 -3.06 4.09 18.02
C ASP A 185 -1.75 3.28 18.11
N SER A 186 -1.32 2.64 17.01
CA SER A 186 -0.16 1.73 16.96
C SER A 186 -0.19 0.52 17.91
N LYS A 187 -1.35 0.24 18.52
CA LYS A 187 -1.57 -0.93 19.39
C LYS A 187 -2.44 -1.96 18.70
N HIS A 188 -3.45 -1.53 17.96
CA HIS A 188 -4.39 -2.44 17.32
C HIS A 188 -4.12 -2.59 15.82
N PHE A 189 -4.41 -3.77 15.29
CA PHE A 189 -4.44 -4.02 13.86
C PHE A 189 -5.51 -5.06 13.50
N VAL A 190 -5.94 -5.05 12.24
CA VAL A 190 -6.83 -6.06 11.67
C VAL A 190 -6.13 -6.91 10.63
N THR A 191 -6.54 -8.17 10.52
CA THR A 191 -6.18 -9.07 9.41
C THR A 191 -7.44 -9.60 8.73
N ALA A 192 -7.42 -9.71 7.40
CA ALA A 192 -8.52 -10.18 6.57
C ALA A 192 -8.09 -11.38 5.73
N SER A 193 -8.88 -12.46 5.77
CA SER A 193 -8.49 -13.76 5.25
C SER A 193 -9.53 -14.44 4.35
N ARG A 194 -9.02 -15.32 3.48
CA ARG A 194 -9.80 -16.19 2.61
C ARG A 194 -10.67 -17.22 3.35
N ASP A 195 -10.47 -17.39 4.65
CA ASP A 195 -11.34 -18.22 5.52
C ASP A 195 -12.65 -17.52 5.94
N MET A 196 -12.92 -16.35 5.36
CA MET A 196 -14.08 -15.50 5.68
C MET A 196 -14.00 -14.87 7.07
N GLN A 197 -12.82 -14.78 7.68
CA GLN A 197 -12.64 -14.10 8.95
C GLN A 197 -11.89 -12.77 8.80
N VAL A 198 -12.32 -11.80 9.60
CA VAL A 198 -11.54 -10.61 9.96
C VAL A 198 -11.25 -10.69 11.44
N ILE A 199 -9.98 -10.60 11.82
CA ILE A 199 -9.54 -10.69 13.22
C ILE A 199 -8.97 -9.34 13.63
N LEU A 200 -9.41 -8.87 14.80
CA LEU A 200 -8.88 -7.71 15.51
C LEU A 200 -7.86 -8.19 16.54
N TRP A 201 -6.67 -7.61 16.48
CA TRP A 201 -5.54 -7.94 17.34
C TRP A 201 -5.14 -6.74 18.19
N GLU A 202 -4.74 -7.00 19.44
CA GLU A 202 -4.04 -6.05 20.30
C GLU A 202 -2.57 -6.45 20.39
N CYS A 203 -1.66 -5.49 20.18
CA CYS A 203 -0.22 -5.65 20.34
C CYS A 203 0.21 -5.20 21.74
N ASN A 204 0.75 -6.17 22.49
CA ASN A 204 1.30 -6.03 23.82
C ASN A 204 2.84 -6.18 23.78
N SER A 205 3.51 -5.97 24.92
CA SER A 205 4.98 -6.05 25.02
C SER A 205 5.57 -7.45 24.73
N SER A 206 4.74 -8.49 24.69
CA SER A 206 5.12 -9.88 24.42
C SER A 206 4.68 -10.41 23.04
N GLY A 207 4.04 -9.59 22.21
CA GLY A 207 3.47 -9.96 20.91
C GLY A 207 2.03 -9.51 20.76
N ALA A 208 1.25 -10.15 19.88
CA ALA A 208 -0.16 -9.82 19.69
C ALA A 208 -1.13 -10.90 20.17
N VAL A 209 -2.30 -10.47 20.66
CA VAL A 209 -3.42 -11.33 21.10
C VAL A 209 -4.66 -11.05 20.26
N CYS A 210 -5.45 -12.08 20.00
CA CYS A 210 -6.73 -11.96 19.29
C CYS A 210 -7.80 -11.44 20.25
N LEU A 211 -8.27 -10.21 20.05
CA LEU A 211 -9.40 -9.65 20.82
C LEU A 211 -10.74 -10.14 20.27
N SER A 212 -10.90 -10.13 18.93
CA SER A 212 -12.19 -10.29 18.30
C SER A 212 -12.10 -10.94 16.93
N THR A 213 -13.01 -11.86 16.62
CA THR A 213 -13.12 -12.50 15.30
C THR A 213 -14.50 -12.25 14.72
N PHE A 214 -14.55 -11.59 13.57
CA PHE A 214 -15.76 -11.39 12.78
C PHE A 214 -15.82 -12.38 11.62
N LYS A 215 -16.95 -13.05 11.43
CA LYS A 215 -17.17 -13.97 10.30
C LYS A 215 -17.98 -13.27 9.20
N CYS A 216 -17.31 -12.98 8.08
CA CYS A 216 -17.89 -12.45 6.86
C CYS A 216 -18.77 -13.51 6.14
N PRO A 217 -19.71 -13.08 5.28
CA PRO A 217 -20.52 -13.98 4.45
C PRO A 217 -19.75 -14.53 3.24
N GLN A 218 -18.64 -13.90 2.85
CA GLN A 218 -17.76 -14.26 1.75
C GLN A 218 -16.29 -14.09 2.16
N PRO A 219 -15.32 -14.63 1.41
CA PRO A 219 -13.89 -14.47 1.71
C PRO A 219 -13.49 -12.99 1.72
N ALA A 220 -12.79 -12.54 2.76
CA ALA A 220 -12.33 -11.17 2.88
C ALA A 220 -11.02 -11.00 2.10
N THR A 221 -11.00 -10.07 1.15
CA THR A 221 -9.87 -9.86 0.20
C THR A 221 -9.10 -8.58 0.48
N SER A 222 -9.72 -7.58 1.11
CA SER A 222 -9.07 -6.34 1.54
C SER A 222 -9.67 -5.82 2.84
N VAL A 223 -8.88 -5.08 3.61
CA VAL A 223 -9.35 -4.36 4.80
C VAL A 223 -8.70 -2.99 4.88
N ALA A 224 -9.45 -2.01 5.39
CA ALA A 224 -8.94 -0.70 5.77
C ALA A 224 -9.57 -0.25 7.09
N VAL A 225 -8.77 0.36 7.95
CA VAL A 225 -9.15 1.07 9.16
C VAL A 225 -9.11 2.56 8.84
N ASP A 226 -10.03 3.33 9.41
CA ASP A 226 -10.01 4.77 9.22
C ASP A 226 -8.90 5.48 10.00
N CYS A 227 -8.69 6.75 9.68
CA CYS A 227 -7.71 7.60 10.36
C CYS A 227 -8.29 8.24 11.64
N GLY A 228 -9.14 7.52 12.37
CA GLY A 228 -9.66 7.94 13.67
C GLY A 228 -8.59 7.84 14.76
N ASN A 229 -8.63 8.73 15.76
CA ASN A 229 -7.68 8.73 16.88
C ASN A 229 -8.08 7.74 18.00
N GLU A 230 -9.38 7.47 18.15
CA GLU A 230 -9.92 6.58 19.17
C GLU A 230 -10.50 5.31 18.53
N MET A 231 -10.06 4.14 19.00
CA MET A 231 -10.47 2.81 18.54
C MET A 231 -11.99 2.59 18.57
N SER A 232 -12.68 3.10 19.59
CA SER A 232 -14.15 3.08 19.75
C SER A 232 -14.90 3.93 18.72
N SER A 233 -14.22 4.95 18.16
CA SER A 233 -14.75 5.80 17.11
C SER A 233 -14.37 5.32 15.70
N SER A 234 -13.44 4.35 15.60
CA SER A 234 -12.81 3.98 14.34
C SER A 234 -13.61 2.93 13.57
N PHE A 235 -13.82 3.23 12.29
CA PHE A 235 -14.50 2.32 11.38
C PHE A 235 -13.52 1.40 10.66
N ILE A 236 -13.91 0.14 10.51
CA ILE A 236 -13.18 -0.86 9.72
C ILE A 236 -14.02 -1.19 8.49
N VAL A 237 -13.44 -1.04 7.31
CA VAL A 237 -14.06 -1.40 6.05
C VAL A 237 -13.45 -2.70 5.55
N VAL A 238 -14.29 -3.69 5.26
CA VAL A 238 -13.88 -5.01 4.76
C VAL A 238 -14.42 -5.19 3.35
N GLY A 239 -13.52 -5.44 2.40
CA GLY A 239 -13.83 -5.76 1.02
C GLY A 239 -13.87 -7.27 0.82
N LEU A 240 -14.91 -7.77 0.14
CA LEU A 240 -15.15 -9.20 -0.06
C LEU A 240 -14.91 -9.64 -1.51
N GLN A 241 -14.76 -10.95 -1.71
CA GLN A 241 -14.51 -11.56 -3.02
C GLN A 241 -15.67 -11.36 -4.03
N ASP A 242 -16.90 -11.13 -3.58
CA ASP A 242 -18.08 -10.88 -4.41
C ASP A 242 -18.29 -9.39 -4.78
N GLY A 243 -17.38 -8.51 -4.37
CA GLY A 243 -17.49 -7.06 -4.56
C GLY A 243 -18.28 -6.34 -3.45
N SER A 244 -18.90 -7.10 -2.52
CA SER A 244 -19.56 -6.54 -1.35
C SER A 244 -18.56 -5.83 -0.43
N ILE A 245 -19.00 -4.76 0.23
CA ILE A 245 -18.21 -4.03 1.23
C ILE A 245 -18.99 -3.99 2.54
N LEU A 246 -18.35 -4.38 3.63
CA LEU A 246 -18.89 -4.28 4.99
C LEU A 246 -18.24 -3.12 5.72
N LEU A 247 -19.04 -2.32 6.41
CA LEU A 247 -18.57 -1.35 7.40
C LEU A 247 -18.81 -1.94 8.79
N LEU A 248 -17.73 -2.14 9.54
CA LEU A 248 -17.74 -2.60 10.91
C LEU A 248 -17.33 -1.45 11.85
N ASN A 249 -17.81 -1.50 13.08
CA ASN A 249 -17.32 -0.70 14.20
C ASN A 249 -17.01 -1.64 15.38
N ILE A 250 -16.17 -1.18 16.31
CA ILE A 250 -15.85 -1.88 17.56
C ILE A 250 -16.80 -1.39 18.65
N ASN A 251 -17.62 -2.29 19.18
CA ASN A 251 -18.47 -2.02 20.33
C ASN A 251 -18.20 -3.10 21.39
N GLU A 252 -17.84 -2.70 22.62
CA GLU A 252 -17.46 -3.62 23.71
C GLU A 252 -16.44 -4.70 23.26
N GLU A 253 -15.35 -4.26 22.61
CA GLU A 253 -14.29 -5.12 22.04
C GLU A 253 -14.77 -6.11 20.94
N ARG A 254 -16.02 -5.97 20.48
CA ARG A 254 -16.62 -6.80 19.44
C ARG A 254 -16.79 -6.06 18.13
N LEU A 255 -16.45 -6.75 17.05
CA LEU A 255 -16.69 -6.29 15.68
C LEU A 255 -18.16 -6.46 15.31
N VAL A 256 -18.86 -5.34 15.06
CA VAL A 256 -20.30 -5.31 14.72
C VAL A 256 -20.49 -4.64 13.37
N ILE A 257 -21.35 -5.18 12.51
CA ILE A 257 -21.71 -4.54 11.24
C ILE A 257 -22.56 -3.29 11.51
N VAL A 258 -22.08 -2.14 11.04
CA VAL A 258 -22.83 -0.88 10.99
C VAL A 258 -23.55 -0.73 9.65
N HIS A 259 -22.89 -1.08 8.55
CA HIS A 259 -23.46 -0.93 7.21
C HIS A 259 -22.95 -1.97 6.22
N LYS A 260 -23.68 -2.14 5.11
CA LYS A 260 -23.29 -3.01 3.99
C LYS A 260 -23.51 -2.24 2.68
N PHE A 261 -22.49 -2.17 1.84
CA PHE A 261 -22.56 -1.59 0.50
C PHE A 261 -22.43 -2.69 -0.56
N PHE A 262 -23.09 -2.51 -1.71
CA PHE A 262 -23.03 -3.41 -2.87
C PHE A 262 -23.50 -4.86 -2.62
N VAL A 263 -24.56 -5.06 -1.82
CA VAL A 263 -25.09 -6.39 -1.47
C VAL A 263 -26.54 -6.59 -1.92
N PRO A 264 -26.83 -7.50 -2.87
CA PRO A 264 -26.14 -7.76 -4.12
C PRO A 264 -26.69 -6.77 -5.21
N PRO A 265 -26.62 -7.01 -6.54
CA PRO A 265 -25.83 -7.96 -7.30
C PRO A 265 -24.87 -7.27 -8.29
N VAL A 266 -23.57 -7.39 -8.03
CA VAL A 266 -22.49 -7.08 -8.97
C VAL A 266 -22.14 -8.38 -9.74
N PRO A 267 -21.71 -8.34 -11.02
CA PRO A 267 -21.30 -9.54 -11.74
C PRO A 267 -20.32 -10.43 -10.97
N ALA A 268 -20.41 -11.74 -11.19
CA ALA A 268 -19.54 -12.68 -10.50
C ALA A 268 -18.06 -12.36 -10.78
N ASN A 269 -17.25 -12.30 -9.71
CA ASN A 269 -15.80 -12.08 -9.70
C ASN A 269 -15.28 -10.61 -9.70
N GLU A 270 -16.09 -9.61 -9.30
CA GLU A 270 -15.63 -8.23 -9.02
C GLU A 270 -15.02 -8.07 -7.60
N ALA A 271 -14.06 -8.92 -7.21
CA ALA A 271 -13.43 -8.88 -5.89
C ALA A 271 -12.84 -7.50 -5.55
N VAL A 272 -12.99 -7.06 -4.28
CA VAL A 272 -12.41 -5.81 -3.79
C VAL A 272 -10.92 -6.02 -3.50
N LEU A 273 -10.06 -5.45 -4.35
CA LEU A 273 -8.61 -5.69 -4.37
C LEU A 273 -7.89 -4.89 -3.28
N ARG A 274 -8.22 -3.59 -3.17
CA ARG A 274 -7.67 -2.68 -2.15
C ARG A 274 -8.71 -1.67 -1.70
N LEU A 275 -8.57 -1.29 -0.44
CA LEU A 275 -9.33 -0.26 0.26
C LEU A 275 -8.32 0.66 0.95
N ARG A 276 -8.49 1.98 0.85
CA ARG A 276 -7.71 2.96 1.63
C ARG A 276 -8.56 4.17 1.96
N PHE A 277 -8.52 4.60 3.22
CA PHE A 277 -9.08 5.89 3.63
C PHE A 277 -8.18 7.05 3.21
N ASN A 278 -8.76 8.22 3.00
CA ASN A 278 -8.01 9.45 2.81
C ASN A 278 -7.49 9.94 4.18
N PRO A 279 -6.16 10.11 4.38
CA PRO A 279 -5.61 10.57 5.64
C PRO A 279 -6.03 12.00 6.04
N ALA A 280 -6.52 12.82 5.09
CA ALA A 280 -7.02 14.17 5.35
C ALA A 280 -8.55 14.26 5.56
N ASP A 281 -9.33 13.27 5.13
CA ASP A 281 -10.79 13.21 5.34
C ASP A 281 -11.21 11.75 5.58
N ARG A 282 -11.38 11.36 6.84
CA ARG A 282 -11.82 10.01 7.25
C ARG A 282 -13.18 9.59 6.67
N ASN A 283 -13.94 10.52 6.08
CA ASN A 283 -15.19 10.20 5.38
C ASN A 283 -14.96 9.74 3.93
N LEU A 284 -13.76 9.89 3.37
CA LEU A 284 -13.45 9.49 1.99
C LEU A 284 -12.70 8.15 1.98
N LEU A 285 -13.25 7.20 1.23
CA LEU A 285 -12.71 5.86 1.05
C LEU A 285 -12.47 5.61 -0.45
N ALA A 286 -11.23 5.27 -0.81
CA ALA A 286 -10.89 4.74 -2.12
C ALA A 286 -11.11 3.22 -2.16
N VAL A 287 -11.78 2.75 -3.21
CA VAL A 287 -12.13 1.34 -3.45
C VAL A 287 -11.64 0.93 -4.84
N ALA A 288 -10.71 -0.01 -4.90
CA ALA A 288 -10.26 -0.63 -6.14
C ALA A 288 -10.81 -2.04 -6.24
N ARG A 289 -11.45 -2.37 -7.36
CA ARG A 289 -12.05 -3.69 -7.62
C ARG A 289 -11.50 -4.33 -8.89
N ASN A 290 -11.78 -5.61 -9.04
CA ASN A 290 -11.39 -6.42 -10.19
C ASN A 290 -12.14 -6.07 -11.50
N ASP A 291 -13.05 -5.09 -11.48
CA ASP A 291 -13.77 -4.55 -12.64
C ASP A 291 -12.99 -3.46 -13.40
N GLY A 292 -11.75 -3.20 -12.99
CA GLY A 292 -10.90 -2.14 -13.53
C GLY A 292 -11.27 -0.73 -13.06
N LYS A 293 -12.22 -0.58 -12.11
CA LYS A 293 -12.66 0.73 -11.62
C LYS A 293 -12.03 1.07 -10.26
N LEU A 294 -11.65 2.34 -10.14
CA LEU A 294 -11.37 3.00 -8.87
C LEU A 294 -12.58 3.88 -8.52
N GLN A 295 -13.18 3.67 -7.36
CA GLN A 295 -14.31 4.45 -6.86
C GLN A 295 -13.91 5.20 -5.59
N ILE A 296 -14.34 6.46 -5.46
CA ILE A 296 -14.22 7.23 -4.22
C ILE A 296 -15.61 7.33 -3.57
N LEU A 297 -15.77 6.73 -2.40
CA LEU A 297 -17.01 6.74 -1.62
C LEU A 297 -16.93 7.80 -0.51
N LYS A 298 -18.05 8.49 -0.23
CA LYS A 298 -18.14 9.45 0.87
C LYS A 298 -19.12 9.00 1.95
N LEU A 299 -18.61 8.59 3.10
CA LEU A 299 -19.33 7.96 4.23
C LEU A 299 -20.12 8.95 5.12
N LYS A 300 -20.61 10.05 4.52
CA LYS A 300 -21.16 11.24 5.17
C LYS A 300 -22.30 11.01 6.19
N SER A 301 -23.05 9.92 6.06
CA SER A 301 -24.26 9.64 6.86
C SER A 301 -24.11 8.54 7.90
N VAL A 302 -22.95 7.87 7.95
CA VAL A 302 -22.74 6.69 8.82
C VAL A 302 -21.81 7.00 10.00
N ILE A 303 -20.98 8.05 9.87
CA ILE A 303 -20.02 8.52 10.88
C ILE A 303 -20.63 9.60 11.81
N SER A 304 -21.82 10.13 11.47
CA SER A 304 -22.45 11.27 12.15
C SER A 304 -23.58 10.87 13.12
N ARG A 305 -23.52 9.68 13.72
CA ARG A 305 -24.46 9.14 14.72
C ARG A 305 -23.72 8.29 15.74
#